data_AF-A0A957LR02-F1
#
_entry.id   AF-A0A957LR02-F1
#
_cell.length_a   1.000
_cell.length_b   1.000
_cell.length_c   1.000
_cell.angle_alpha   90.00
_cell.angle_beta   90.00
_cell.angle_gamma   90.00
#
_symmetry.space_group_name_H-M   'P 1'
#
loop_
_entity.id
_entity.type
_entity.pdbx_description
1 polymer ?
#
loop_
_entity_poly.entity_id
_entity_poly.type
_entity_poly.pdbx_seq_one_letter_code
_entity_poly.pdbx_strand_id
1 'polypeptide(L)'
;SILRQVKRPTADADVDFQVYTLQEAVRAMPVRQMPREQRIDLANRLAMLGTKSDGWTAAGAAATLIDLGAVKFAIDVVDSIPANDPTKAEGFIALAKGLLGVDEPALAEEQIRKGLAWVQAYPGRNPERALIWGVAQAYLERGEPDNAVAILDTWQEPAGFWRSVRDLFGRKLSDDELRNSGLRLRALLLQDAPPPKAVQQQVSTLMTWAPRLLDGEALVNFLSENVLEPLLAAGRVQMALQTLPVLQQAVQPGSGEKHADRLTNLANVLVAELGPELSTGVPQANGQGDAPRAALESFVTAIWAADRTRGLWQTVYGIEGMLPLVAALEGPDALVALARGVAQAGSRWSD
;
A
#
# COMPACT_ATOMS: atom_id res chain seq x y z
N SER A 1 0.60 21.07 4.30
CA SER A 1 1.58 19.97 4.32
C SER A 1 2.53 20.21 5.49
N ILE A 2 2.39 19.48 6.60
CA ILE A 2 3.47 19.43 7.61
C ILE A 2 4.35 18.28 7.15
N LEU A 3 5.30 18.59 6.25
CA LEU A 3 6.40 17.69 5.97
C LEU A 3 7.09 17.46 7.31
N ARG A 4 6.84 16.31 7.94
CA ARG A 4 7.66 15.84 9.04
C ARG A 4 9.04 15.64 8.43
N GLN A 5 9.89 16.66 8.53
CA GLN A 5 11.30 16.54 8.14
C GLN A 5 11.88 15.44 9.04
N VAL A 6 11.97 14.23 8.49
CA VAL A 6 12.71 13.16 9.11
C VAL A 6 14.15 13.62 9.09
N LYS A 7 14.69 13.94 10.27
CA LYS A 7 16.09 14.33 10.40
C LYS A 7 16.94 13.20 9.85
N ARG A 8 17.67 13.45 8.77
CA ARG A 8 18.59 12.50 8.15
C ARG A 8 20.01 12.83 8.61
N PRO A 9 20.50 12.23 9.71
CA PRO A 9 21.74 12.66 10.35
C PRO A 9 23.01 12.40 9.52
N THR A 10 22.92 11.54 8.50
CA THR A 10 24.02 11.16 7.59
C THR A 10 23.84 11.69 6.16
N ALA A 11 22.83 12.53 5.91
CA ALA A 11 22.54 13.06 4.58
C ALA A 11 23.59 14.08 4.11
N ASP A 12 24.06 13.87 2.88
CA ASP A 12 24.78 14.88 2.09
C ASP A 12 23.83 15.29 0.96
N ALA A 13 23.21 16.47 1.12
CA ALA A 13 22.15 16.90 0.22
C ALA A 13 22.58 16.98 -1.25
N ASP A 14 23.85 17.29 -1.52
CA ASP A 14 24.36 17.39 -2.90
C ASP A 14 24.55 16.01 -3.51
N VAL A 15 25.04 15.04 -2.73
CA VAL A 15 25.17 13.65 -3.17
C VAL A 15 23.79 13.02 -3.32
N ASP A 16 22.92 13.18 -2.33
CA ASP A 16 21.59 12.58 -2.30
C ASP A 16 20.74 13.10 -3.47
N PHE A 17 20.82 14.40 -3.78
CA PHE A 17 20.14 14.99 -4.94
C PHE A 17 20.67 14.47 -6.26
N GLN A 18 21.99 14.27 -6.41
CA GLN A 18 22.57 13.68 -7.61
C GLN A 18 22.15 12.23 -7.81
N VAL A 19 22.10 11.43 -6.74
CA VAL A 19 21.58 10.07 -6.78
C VAL A 19 20.12 10.09 -7.23
N TYR A 20 19.27 10.89 -6.61
CA TYR A 20 17.86 11.03 -6.99
C TYR A 20 17.70 11.42 -8.48
N THR A 21 18.46 12.42 -8.94
CA THR A 21 18.41 12.87 -10.33
C THR A 21 18.80 11.75 -11.31
N LEU A 22 19.82 10.96 -10.97
CA LEU A 22 20.23 9.81 -11.79
C LEU A 22 19.17 8.71 -11.79
N GLN A 23 18.52 8.44 -10.65
CA GLN A 23 17.41 7.46 -10.59
C GLN A 23 16.26 7.87 -11.51
N GLU A 24 15.82 9.13 -11.45
CA GLU A 24 14.74 9.63 -12.31
C GLU A 24 15.14 9.62 -13.79
N ALA A 25 16.39 9.99 -14.09
CA ALA A 25 16.92 9.93 -15.45
C ALA A 25 16.91 8.48 -16.00
N VAL A 26 17.36 7.51 -15.21
CA VAL A 26 17.37 6.09 -15.60
C VAL A 26 15.95 5.56 -15.79
N ARG A 27 14.99 5.91 -14.91
CA ARG A 27 13.57 5.53 -15.05
C ARG A 27 12.95 6.04 -16.34
N ALA A 28 13.33 7.23 -16.79
CA ALA A 28 12.84 7.81 -18.04
C ALA A 28 13.54 7.28 -19.30
N MET A 29 14.68 6.59 -19.17
CA MET A 29 15.48 6.10 -20.29
C MET A 29 15.09 4.68 -20.72
N PRO A 30 15.18 4.33 -22.02
CA PRO A 30 15.04 2.96 -22.49
C PRO A 30 16.33 2.17 -22.22
N VAL A 31 16.63 1.90 -20.94
CA VAL A 31 17.88 1.28 -20.46
C VAL A 31 18.28 0.04 -21.27
N ARG A 32 17.31 -0.83 -21.59
CA ARG A 32 17.55 -2.07 -22.34
C ARG A 32 18.09 -1.84 -23.77
N GLN A 33 17.86 -0.66 -24.33
CA GLN A 33 18.30 -0.27 -25.67
C GLN A 33 19.62 0.50 -25.63
N MET A 34 20.13 0.85 -24.45
CA MET A 34 21.39 1.59 -24.30
C MET A 34 22.62 0.71 -24.58
N PRO A 35 23.66 1.27 -25.21
CA PRO A 35 24.96 0.61 -25.33
C PRO A 35 25.48 0.13 -23.98
N ARG A 36 26.09 -1.06 -23.97
CA ARG A 36 26.60 -1.69 -22.74
C ARG A 36 27.58 -0.79 -21.99
N GLU A 37 28.47 -0.11 -22.70
CA GLU A 37 29.47 0.79 -22.10
C GLU A 37 28.81 1.95 -21.36
N GLN A 38 27.81 2.60 -21.97
CA GLN A 38 27.07 3.69 -21.33
C GLN A 38 26.30 3.23 -20.08
N ARG A 39 25.75 2.01 -20.11
CA ARG A 39 25.12 1.42 -18.92
C ARG A 39 26.14 1.18 -17.80
N ILE A 40 27.34 0.71 -18.14
CA ILE A 40 28.42 0.50 -17.18
C ILE A 40 28.87 1.83 -16.57
N ASP A 41 29.03 2.89 -17.38
CA ASP A 41 29.43 4.20 -16.88
C ASP A 41 28.38 4.82 -15.94
N LEU A 42 27.10 4.70 -16.29
CA LEU A 42 26.00 5.11 -15.41
C LEU A 42 26.00 4.32 -14.10
N ALA A 43 26.17 3.00 -14.17
CA ALA A 43 26.22 2.14 -13.00
C ALA A 43 27.42 2.47 -12.10
N ASN A 44 28.61 2.69 -12.66
CA ASN A 44 29.81 3.11 -11.92
C ASN A 44 29.57 4.43 -11.18
N ARG A 45 28.99 5.41 -11.87
CA ARG A 45 28.71 6.73 -11.28
C ARG A 45 27.67 6.62 -10.16
N LEU A 46 26.60 5.87 -10.38
CA LEU A 46 25.55 5.67 -9.40
C LEU A 46 26.06 4.92 -8.17
N ALA A 47 26.91 3.90 -8.36
CA ALA A 47 27.53 3.16 -7.25
C ALA A 47 28.46 4.07 -6.41
N MET A 48 29.29 4.89 -7.06
CA MET A 48 30.17 5.83 -6.38
C MET A 48 29.38 6.87 -5.55
N LEU A 49 28.25 7.35 -6.05
CA LEU A 49 27.40 8.29 -5.32
C LEU A 49 26.61 7.59 -4.21
N GLY A 50 26.03 6.41 -4.50
CA GLY A 50 25.25 5.63 -3.53
C GLY A 50 26.06 5.18 -2.32
N THR A 51 27.35 4.88 -2.48
CA THR A 51 28.24 4.57 -1.34
C THR A 51 28.56 5.77 -0.44
N LYS A 52 28.27 6.99 -0.89
CA LYS A 52 28.52 8.24 -0.15
C LYS A 52 27.23 8.90 0.35
N SER A 53 26.08 8.39 -0.06
CA SER A 53 24.76 8.95 0.28
C SER A 53 24.28 8.45 1.63
N ASP A 54 23.16 8.99 2.12
CA ASP A 54 22.46 8.37 3.25
C ASP A 54 21.91 6.97 2.91
N GLY A 55 21.53 6.19 3.93
CA GLY A 55 21.11 4.80 3.69
C GLY A 55 19.79 4.65 2.93
N TRP A 56 18.86 5.61 3.02
CA TRP A 56 17.64 5.62 2.18
C TRP A 56 17.99 5.82 0.70
N THR A 57 18.90 6.74 0.43
CA THR A 57 19.34 7.09 -0.91
C THR A 57 20.23 5.99 -1.50
N ALA A 58 21.04 5.34 -0.66
CA ALA A 58 21.80 4.15 -1.03
C ALA A 58 20.88 2.98 -1.40
N ALA A 59 19.79 2.75 -0.64
CA ALA A 59 18.79 1.73 -0.97
C ALA A 59 18.12 2.01 -2.33
N GLY A 60 17.75 3.27 -2.60
CA GLY A 60 17.24 3.68 -3.91
C GLY A 60 18.26 3.49 -5.03
N ALA A 61 19.54 3.81 -4.80
CA ALA A 61 20.61 3.60 -5.76
C ALA A 61 20.78 2.11 -6.08
N ALA A 62 20.72 1.23 -5.07
CA ALA A 62 20.81 -0.21 -5.24
C ALA A 62 19.68 -0.76 -6.14
N ALA A 63 18.44 -0.29 -5.95
CA ALA A 63 17.32 -0.69 -6.81
C ALA A 63 17.59 -0.31 -8.28
N THR A 64 18.00 0.93 -8.54
CA THR A 64 18.32 1.39 -9.90
C THR A 64 19.54 0.69 -10.50
N LEU A 65 20.53 0.32 -9.69
CA LEU A 65 21.67 -0.47 -10.15
C LEU A 65 21.25 -1.87 -10.62
N ILE A 66 20.25 -2.49 -10.00
CA ILE A 66 19.68 -3.75 -10.49
C ILE A 66 18.99 -3.53 -11.84
N ASP A 67 18.23 -2.44 -12.02
CA ASP A 67 17.60 -2.11 -13.30
C ASP A 67 18.62 -1.91 -14.44
N LEU A 68 19.81 -1.40 -14.11
CA LEU A 68 20.95 -1.27 -15.02
C LEU A 68 21.68 -2.60 -15.30
N GLY A 69 21.32 -3.68 -14.59
CA GLY A 69 22.00 -4.99 -14.65
C GLY A 69 23.31 -5.04 -13.85
N ALA A 70 23.56 -4.07 -12.98
CA ALA A 70 24.77 -3.94 -12.18
C ALA A 70 24.59 -4.49 -10.75
N VAL A 71 24.15 -5.74 -10.66
CA VAL A 71 23.78 -6.40 -9.38
C VAL A 71 24.90 -6.37 -8.34
N LYS A 72 26.15 -6.61 -8.76
CA LYS A 72 27.30 -6.55 -7.83
C LYS A 72 27.43 -5.17 -7.18
N PHE A 73 27.30 -4.11 -7.96
CA PHE A 73 27.35 -2.75 -7.42
C PHE A 73 26.17 -2.44 -6.51
N ALA A 74 24.99 -2.97 -6.80
CA ALA A 74 23.84 -2.82 -5.91
C ALA A 74 24.13 -3.41 -4.52
N ILE A 75 24.72 -4.62 -4.48
CA ILE A 75 25.13 -5.27 -3.24
C ILE A 75 26.22 -4.45 -2.53
N ASP A 76 27.26 -4.02 -3.25
CA ASP A 76 28.36 -3.21 -2.68
C ASP A 76 27.84 -1.90 -2.05
N VAL A 77 26.86 -1.24 -2.69
CA VAL A 77 26.21 -0.03 -2.15
C VAL A 77 25.47 -0.33 -0.85
N VAL A 78 24.67 -1.39 -0.78
CA VAL A 78 23.95 -1.75 0.45
C VAL A 78 24.90 -2.19 1.56
N ASP A 79 25.96 -2.91 1.22
CA ASP A 79 26.97 -3.34 2.19
C ASP A 79 27.71 -2.14 2.79
N SER A 80 27.88 -1.05 2.03
CA SER A 80 28.50 0.20 2.50
C SER A 80 27.65 0.97 3.53
N ILE A 81 26.34 0.71 3.61
CA ILE A 81 25.48 1.33 4.63
C ILE A 81 25.97 0.90 6.03
N PRO A 82 26.19 1.83 6.98
CA PRO A 82 26.71 1.49 8.31
C PRO A 82 25.85 0.44 9.03
N ALA A 83 26.49 -0.49 9.75
CA ALA A 83 25.78 -1.58 10.44
C ALA A 83 24.84 -1.10 11.56
N ASN A 84 25.09 0.09 12.11
CA ASN A 84 24.27 0.75 13.12
C ASN A 84 23.24 1.71 12.52
N ASP A 85 23.12 1.78 11.19
CA ASP A 85 22.09 2.55 10.51
C ASP A 85 20.86 1.67 10.27
N PRO A 86 19.69 1.99 10.87
CA PRO A 86 18.48 1.20 10.72
C PRO A 86 17.96 1.16 9.28
N THR A 87 18.33 2.13 8.44
CA THR A 87 17.93 2.21 7.03
C THR A 87 18.61 1.15 6.17
N LYS A 88 19.60 0.42 6.69
CA LYS A 88 20.17 -0.75 6.01
C LYS A 88 19.11 -1.83 5.73
N ALA A 89 18.02 -1.89 6.52
CA ALA A 89 16.86 -2.73 6.22
C ALA A 89 16.28 -2.43 4.84
N GLU A 90 16.17 -1.15 4.48
CA GLU A 90 15.63 -0.69 3.19
C GLU A 90 16.54 -1.10 2.03
N GLY A 91 17.86 -1.09 2.25
CA GLY A 91 18.82 -1.63 1.29
C GLY A 91 18.58 -3.12 1.02
N PHE A 92 18.40 -3.93 2.06
CA PHE A 92 18.08 -5.35 1.89
C PHE A 92 16.72 -5.59 1.24
N ILE A 93 15.70 -4.77 1.56
CA ILE A 93 14.38 -4.82 0.89
C ILE A 93 14.53 -4.50 -0.60
N ALA A 94 15.30 -3.45 -0.95
CA ALA A 94 15.56 -3.05 -2.32
C ALA A 94 16.28 -4.14 -3.11
N LEU A 95 17.30 -4.79 -2.51
CA LEU A 95 17.97 -5.94 -3.12
C LEU A 95 17.01 -7.11 -3.34
N ALA A 96 16.25 -7.50 -2.30
CA ALA A 96 15.30 -8.60 -2.41
C ALA A 96 14.27 -8.35 -3.51
N LYS A 97 13.62 -7.19 -3.50
CA LYS A 97 12.61 -6.80 -4.49
C LYS A 97 13.21 -6.74 -5.91
N GLY A 98 14.35 -6.07 -6.08
CA GLY A 98 14.99 -5.92 -7.37
C GLY A 98 15.45 -7.27 -7.95
N LEU A 99 16.11 -8.10 -7.15
CA LEU A 99 16.60 -9.42 -7.56
C LEU A 99 15.47 -10.38 -7.92
N LEU A 100 14.41 -10.41 -7.11
CA LEU A 100 13.21 -11.15 -7.47
C LEU A 100 12.62 -10.61 -8.78
N GLY A 101 12.54 -9.28 -8.96
CA GLY A 101 12.01 -8.64 -10.16
C GLY A 101 12.80 -8.91 -11.46
N VAL A 102 14.07 -9.28 -11.37
CA VAL A 102 14.90 -9.70 -12.52
C VAL A 102 15.08 -11.23 -12.59
N ASP A 103 14.24 -11.98 -11.88
CA ASP A 103 14.22 -13.45 -11.83
C ASP A 103 15.56 -14.09 -11.37
N GLU A 104 16.20 -13.48 -10.37
CA GLU A 104 17.38 -14.00 -9.67
C GLU A 104 17.05 -14.48 -8.23
N PRO A 105 16.16 -15.47 -8.04
CA PRO A 105 15.61 -15.83 -6.73
C PRO A 105 16.66 -16.38 -5.76
N ALA A 106 17.66 -17.12 -6.26
CA ALA A 106 18.72 -17.67 -5.41
C ALA A 106 19.56 -16.54 -4.78
N LEU A 107 19.87 -15.50 -5.56
CA LEU A 107 20.61 -14.35 -5.07
C LEU A 107 19.75 -13.48 -4.15
N ALA A 108 18.45 -13.34 -4.46
CA ALA A 108 17.50 -12.67 -3.58
C ALA A 108 17.45 -13.35 -2.20
N GLU A 109 17.35 -14.68 -2.17
CA GLU A 109 17.35 -15.46 -0.93
C GLU A 109 18.65 -15.28 -0.14
N GLU A 110 19.81 -15.21 -0.82
CA GLU A 110 21.07 -14.89 -0.17
C GLU A 110 21.04 -13.51 0.52
N GLN A 111 20.56 -12.48 -0.17
CA GLN A 111 20.49 -11.13 0.41
C GLN A 111 19.45 -11.05 1.54
N ILE A 112 18.32 -11.75 1.42
CA ILE A 112 17.31 -11.85 2.48
C ILE A 112 17.94 -12.51 3.72
N ARG A 113 18.66 -13.61 3.56
CA ARG A 113 19.33 -14.32 4.67
C ARG A 113 20.36 -13.43 5.36
N LYS A 114 21.16 -12.68 4.59
CA LYS A 114 22.11 -11.69 5.14
C LYS A 114 21.40 -10.60 5.91
N GLY A 115 20.31 -10.05 5.36
CA GLY A 115 19.49 -9.04 6.03
C GLY A 115 18.89 -9.55 7.34
N LEU A 116 18.33 -10.77 7.33
CA LEU A 116 17.75 -11.41 8.52
C LEU A 116 18.82 -11.64 9.61
N ALA A 117 20.01 -12.12 9.23
CA ALA A 117 21.13 -12.26 10.16
C ALA A 117 21.58 -10.91 10.74
N TRP A 118 21.60 -9.85 9.92
CA TRP A 118 21.93 -8.50 10.38
C TRP A 118 20.90 -7.96 11.38
N VAL A 119 19.60 -8.02 11.09
CA VAL A 119 18.57 -7.51 12.01
C VAL A 119 18.52 -8.27 13.33
N GLN A 120 18.84 -9.57 13.33
CA GLN A 120 18.96 -10.37 14.56
C GLN A 120 20.13 -9.90 15.45
N ALA A 121 21.20 -9.38 14.85
CA ALA A 121 22.34 -8.81 15.57
C ALA A 121 22.16 -7.33 15.93
N TYR A 122 21.17 -6.64 15.35
CA TYR A 122 20.96 -5.21 15.53
C TYR A 122 20.24 -4.90 16.86
N PRO A 123 20.70 -3.92 17.65
CA PRO A 123 20.02 -3.51 18.88
C PRO A 123 18.76 -2.68 18.55
N GLY A 124 17.63 -3.36 18.35
CA GLY A 124 16.32 -2.73 18.14
C GLY A 124 15.46 -3.46 17.11
N ARG A 125 14.13 -3.38 17.28
CA ARG A 125 13.16 -4.17 16.47
C ARG A 125 12.63 -3.47 15.23
N ASN A 126 12.82 -2.16 15.11
CA ASN A 126 12.27 -1.41 13.97
C ASN A 126 12.85 -1.91 12.63
N PRO A 127 14.17 -2.19 12.50
CA PRO A 127 14.72 -2.71 11.25
C PRO A 127 14.28 -4.14 10.94
N GLU A 128 14.16 -5.00 11.95
CA GLU A 128 13.66 -6.38 11.80
C GLU A 128 12.26 -6.39 11.22
N ARG A 129 11.34 -5.60 11.81
CA ARG A 129 9.97 -5.47 11.33
C ARG A 129 9.90 -4.93 9.90
N ALA A 130 10.65 -3.85 9.63
CA ALA A 130 10.68 -3.25 8.30
C ALA A 130 11.13 -4.26 7.25
N LEU A 131 12.22 -4.99 7.53
CA LEU A 131 12.76 -6.01 6.64
C LEU A 131 11.76 -7.14 6.38
N ILE A 132 11.21 -7.74 7.44
CA ILE A 132 10.27 -8.87 7.33
C ILE A 132 9.04 -8.46 6.51
N TRP A 133 8.44 -7.30 6.81
CA TRP A 133 7.25 -6.84 6.10
C TRP A 133 7.54 -6.44 4.66
N GLY A 134 8.66 -5.76 4.41
CA GLY A 134 9.06 -5.36 3.06
C GLY A 134 9.36 -6.56 2.16
N VAL A 135 10.04 -7.58 2.68
CA VAL A 135 10.32 -8.82 1.95
C VAL A 135 9.04 -9.64 1.73
N ALA A 136 8.18 -9.76 2.75
CA ALA A 136 6.89 -10.42 2.58
C ALA A 136 6.04 -9.73 1.51
N GLN A 137 6.01 -8.40 1.49
CA GLN A 137 5.33 -7.65 0.45
C GLN A 137 5.92 -7.89 -0.94
N ALA A 138 7.26 -7.96 -1.08
CA ALA A 138 7.90 -8.26 -2.35
C ALA A 138 7.51 -9.65 -2.91
N TYR A 139 7.38 -10.66 -2.05
CA TYR A 139 6.87 -11.98 -2.45
C TYR A 139 5.38 -11.95 -2.84
N LEU A 140 4.55 -11.21 -2.09
CA LEU A 140 3.12 -11.06 -2.42
C LEU A 140 2.90 -10.35 -3.76
N GLU A 141 3.71 -9.33 -4.08
CA GLU A 141 3.68 -8.63 -5.38
C GLU A 141 4.00 -9.57 -6.56
N ARG A 142 4.65 -10.72 -6.30
CA ARG A 142 4.97 -11.75 -7.30
C ARG A 142 4.00 -12.93 -7.32
N GLY A 143 2.98 -12.92 -6.46
CA GLY A 143 2.09 -14.08 -6.34
C GLY A 143 2.76 -15.29 -5.69
N GLU A 144 3.74 -15.08 -4.80
CA GLU A 144 4.43 -16.14 -4.06
C GLU A 144 3.99 -16.16 -2.58
N PRO A 145 2.74 -16.57 -2.27
CA PRO A 145 2.18 -16.45 -0.92
C PRO A 145 2.88 -17.33 0.11
N ASP A 146 3.38 -18.50 -0.27
CA ASP A 146 4.07 -19.41 0.65
C ASP A 146 5.39 -18.83 1.14
N ASN A 147 6.17 -18.22 0.22
CA ASN A 147 7.40 -17.51 0.57
C ASN A 147 7.12 -16.29 1.46
N ALA A 148 6.05 -15.55 1.19
CA ALA A 148 5.62 -14.44 2.04
C ALA A 148 5.28 -14.91 3.46
N VAL A 149 4.52 -16.01 3.60
CA VAL A 149 4.17 -16.58 4.91
C VAL A 149 5.41 -17.08 5.64
N ALA A 150 6.32 -17.78 4.95
CA ALA A 150 7.56 -18.25 5.55
C ALA A 150 8.39 -17.10 6.14
N ILE A 151 8.46 -15.96 5.44
CA ILE A 151 9.11 -14.75 5.97
C ILE A 151 8.35 -14.18 7.17
N LEU A 152 7.03 -14.09 7.10
CA LEU A 152 6.22 -13.59 8.23
C LEU A 152 6.29 -14.50 9.47
N ASP A 153 6.57 -15.80 9.30
CA ASP A 153 6.77 -16.77 10.37
C ASP A 153 8.15 -16.66 11.01
N THR A 154 9.13 -16.05 10.33
CA THR A 154 10.44 -15.76 10.94
C THR A 154 10.35 -14.72 12.06
N TRP A 155 9.27 -13.93 12.08
CA TRP A 155 9.07 -12.93 13.11
C TRP A 155 8.75 -13.59 14.45
N GLN A 156 9.73 -13.55 15.36
CA GLN A 156 9.56 -14.04 16.72
C GLN A 156 8.93 -12.94 17.58
N GLU A 157 7.67 -13.12 17.99
CA GLU A 157 7.10 -12.34 19.09
C GLU A 157 8.04 -12.49 20.33
N PRO A 158 8.23 -11.43 21.15
CA PRO A 158 8.99 -11.54 22.38
C PRO A 158 8.48 -12.71 23.22
N ALA A 159 9.29 -13.76 23.37
CA ALA A 159 9.12 -14.69 24.47
C ALA A 159 9.48 -13.93 25.75
N GLY A 160 8.51 -13.70 26.63
CA GLY A 160 8.74 -12.99 27.87
C GLY A 160 7.48 -12.83 28.71
N PHE A 161 7.69 -12.57 30.00
CA PHE A 161 6.67 -12.35 31.04
C PHE A 161 5.52 -11.42 30.60
N TRP A 162 5.81 -10.40 29.79
CA TRP A 162 4.82 -9.46 29.27
C TRP A 162 3.82 -10.07 28.27
N ARG A 163 4.19 -11.14 27.55
CA ARG A 163 3.26 -11.91 26.69
C ARG A 163 2.25 -12.66 27.56
N SER A 164 2.73 -13.33 28.61
CA SER A 164 1.90 -14.04 29.60
C SER A 164 0.94 -13.09 30.34
N VAL A 165 1.40 -11.88 30.67
CA VAL A 165 0.56 -10.83 31.29
C VAL A 165 -0.46 -10.30 30.27
N ARG A 166 -0.09 -10.07 29.00
CA ARG A 166 -1.04 -9.62 27.97
C ARG A 166 -2.11 -10.67 27.65
N ASP A 167 -1.75 -11.95 27.69
CA ASP A 167 -2.69 -13.06 27.52
C ASP A 167 -3.69 -13.16 28.69
N LEU A 168 -3.28 -12.75 29.91
CA LEU A 168 -4.14 -12.71 31.10
C LEU A 168 -5.08 -11.49 31.15
N PHE A 169 -4.70 -10.35 30.59
CA PHE A 169 -5.48 -9.08 30.64
C PHE A 169 -6.36 -8.83 29.40
N GLY A 170 -6.52 -9.83 28.54
CA GLY A 170 -7.26 -9.71 27.29
C GLY A 170 -6.35 -9.24 26.15
N ARG A 171 -6.26 -10.07 25.11
CA ARG A 171 -5.38 -9.87 23.96
C ARG A 171 -5.77 -8.60 23.20
N LYS A 172 -5.09 -7.48 23.47
CA LYS A 172 -5.13 -6.30 22.60
C LYS A 172 -4.13 -6.49 21.48
N LEU A 173 -4.63 -6.46 20.24
CA LEU A 173 -3.80 -6.52 19.04
C LEU A 173 -2.93 -5.26 18.98
N SER A 174 -1.64 -5.40 18.67
CA SER A 174 -0.74 -4.25 18.44
C SER A 174 -0.77 -3.79 16.98
N ASP A 175 -0.27 -2.59 16.69
CA ASP A 175 -0.11 -2.09 15.31
C ASP A 175 0.72 -3.05 14.45
N ASP A 176 1.69 -3.74 15.06
CA ASP A 176 2.58 -4.67 14.39
C ASP A 176 1.86 -5.96 14.00
N GLU A 177 1.04 -6.46 14.92
CA GLU A 177 0.15 -7.59 14.68
C GLU A 177 -0.93 -7.25 13.65
N LEU A 178 -1.38 -5.98 13.60
CA LEU A 178 -2.33 -5.48 12.61
C LEU A 178 -1.71 -5.53 11.21
N ARG A 179 -0.50 -4.99 11.03
CA ARG A 179 0.21 -5.02 9.75
C ARG A 179 0.51 -6.45 9.29
N ASN A 180 1.01 -7.31 10.19
CA ASN A 180 1.24 -8.73 9.88
C ASN A 180 -0.08 -9.41 9.49
N SER A 181 -1.18 -9.11 10.19
CA SER A 181 -2.50 -9.64 9.86
C SER A 181 -2.98 -9.23 8.47
N GLY A 182 -2.70 -8.00 8.03
CA GLY A 182 -2.99 -7.53 6.67
C GLY A 182 -2.19 -8.30 5.61
N LEU A 183 -0.89 -8.49 5.83
CA LEU A 183 -0.03 -9.26 4.91
C LEU A 183 -0.45 -10.73 4.85
N ARG A 184 -0.84 -11.34 5.98
CA ARG A 184 -1.37 -12.71 6.02
C ARG A 184 -2.71 -12.85 5.31
N LEU A 185 -3.60 -11.85 5.38
CA LEU A 185 -4.83 -11.85 4.59
C LEU A 185 -4.51 -11.89 3.11
N ARG A 186 -3.60 -11.04 2.64
CA ARG A 186 -3.15 -11.03 1.23
C ARG A 186 -2.56 -12.38 0.82
N ALA A 187 -1.70 -12.96 1.65
CA ALA A 187 -1.12 -14.28 1.38
C ALA A 187 -2.21 -15.36 1.25
N LEU A 188 -3.19 -15.38 2.17
CA LEU A 188 -4.31 -16.32 2.11
C LEU A 188 -5.11 -16.13 0.80
N LEU A 189 -5.41 -14.89 0.42
CA LEU A 189 -6.22 -14.62 -0.76
C LEU A 189 -5.55 -14.99 -2.09
N LEU A 190 -4.22 -15.09 -2.12
CA LEU A 190 -3.44 -15.53 -3.28
C LEU A 190 -3.32 -17.06 -3.42
N GLN A 191 -3.75 -17.83 -2.43
CA GLN A 191 -3.77 -19.30 -2.54
C GLN A 191 -4.85 -19.74 -3.53
N ASP A 192 -4.64 -20.86 -4.23
CA ASP A 192 -5.61 -21.39 -5.21
C ASP A 192 -6.99 -21.71 -4.59
N ALA A 193 -7.01 -22.14 -3.33
CA ALA A 193 -8.23 -22.52 -2.62
C ALA A 193 -8.15 -22.20 -1.11
N PRO A 194 -8.22 -20.91 -0.72
CA PRO A 194 -8.08 -20.56 0.67
C PRO A 194 -9.31 -21.00 1.46
N PRO A 195 -9.13 -21.57 2.67
CA PRO A 195 -10.25 -21.99 3.50
C PRO A 195 -11.13 -20.78 3.83
N PRO A 196 -12.43 -20.77 3.44
CA PRO A 196 -13.29 -19.58 3.61
C PRO A 196 -13.37 -19.07 5.04
N LYS A 197 -13.33 -20.00 6.00
CA LYS A 197 -13.32 -19.70 7.43
C LYS A 197 -12.06 -18.93 7.86
N ALA A 198 -10.89 -19.26 7.31
CA ALA A 198 -9.64 -18.57 7.65
C ALA A 198 -9.65 -17.13 7.10
N VAL A 199 -10.12 -16.95 5.86
CA VAL A 199 -10.30 -15.62 5.27
C VAL A 199 -11.26 -14.79 6.12
N GLN A 200 -12.42 -15.35 6.48
CA GLN A 200 -13.42 -14.65 7.31
C GLN A 200 -12.87 -14.29 8.70
N GLN A 201 -12.13 -15.20 9.34
CA GLN A 201 -11.50 -14.93 10.64
C GLN A 201 -10.49 -13.78 10.54
N GLN A 202 -9.70 -13.75 9.48
CA GLN A 202 -8.69 -12.72 9.25
C GLN A 202 -9.34 -11.36 8.98
N VAL A 203 -10.34 -11.31 8.11
CA VAL A 203 -11.13 -10.09 7.85
C VAL A 203 -11.80 -9.61 9.13
N SER A 204 -12.47 -10.48 9.89
CA SER A 204 -13.11 -10.12 11.16
C SER A 204 -12.12 -9.53 12.15
N THR A 205 -10.90 -10.06 12.21
CA THR A 205 -9.84 -9.55 13.08
C THR A 205 -9.43 -8.14 12.67
N LEU A 206 -9.17 -7.92 11.38
CA LEU A 206 -8.78 -6.61 10.84
C LEU A 206 -9.88 -5.57 11.01
N MET A 207 -11.13 -5.91 10.70
CA MET A 207 -12.28 -5.01 10.84
C MET A 207 -12.59 -4.65 12.30
N THR A 208 -12.23 -5.53 13.24
CA THR A 208 -12.42 -5.27 14.68
C THR A 208 -11.32 -4.38 15.26
N TRP A 209 -10.06 -4.59 14.85
CA TRP A 209 -8.91 -3.97 15.48
C TRP A 209 -8.40 -2.73 14.75
N ALA A 210 -8.49 -2.66 13.42
CA ALA A 210 -8.01 -1.49 12.69
C ALA A 210 -8.65 -0.18 13.19
N PRO A 211 -9.98 -0.06 13.39
CA PRO A 211 -10.60 1.17 13.88
C PRO A 211 -10.31 1.49 15.35
N ARG A 212 -9.69 0.55 16.09
CA ARG A 212 -9.31 0.75 17.50
C ARG A 212 -7.85 1.20 17.66
N LEU A 213 -7.04 1.00 16.61
CA LEU A 213 -5.61 1.23 16.62
C LEU A 213 -5.22 2.38 15.69
N LEU A 214 -5.97 2.55 14.60
CA LEU A 214 -5.73 3.55 13.57
C LEU A 214 -6.93 4.49 13.49
N ASP A 215 -6.65 5.76 13.17
CA ASP A 215 -7.67 6.79 12.97
C ASP A 215 -7.44 7.54 11.65
N GLY A 216 -8.52 8.13 11.14
CA GLY A 216 -8.49 9.02 9.98
C GLY A 216 -7.79 8.41 8.76
N GLU A 217 -6.75 9.09 8.25
CA GLU A 217 -6.05 8.70 7.03
C GLU A 217 -5.35 7.35 7.12
N ALA A 218 -4.74 7.04 8.27
CA ALA A 218 -4.05 5.76 8.46
C ALA A 218 -5.04 4.59 8.42
N LEU A 219 -6.24 4.77 9.00
CA LEU A 219 -7.30 3.77 8.98
C LEU A 219 -7.83 3.54 7.57
N VAL A 220 -8.11 4.62 6.83
CA VAL A 220 -8.60 4.56 5.44
C VAL A 220 -7.61 3.83 4.54
N ASN A 221 -6.34 4.24 4.56
CA ASN A 221 -5.30 3.62 3.73
C ASN A 221 -5.10 2.15 4.12
N PHE A 222 -5.06 1.84 5.41
CA PHE A 222 -4.92 0.47 5.87
C PHE A 222 -6.07 -0.42 5.39
N LEU A 223 -7.32 -0.01 5.60
CA LEU A 223 -8.50 -0.78 5.20
C LEU A 223 -8.60 -0.90 3.68
N SER A 224 -8.25 0.14 2.92
CA SER A 224 -8.25 0.10 1.46
C SER A 224 -7.22 -0.91 0.94
N GLU A 225 -5.95 -0.72 1.29
CA GLU A 225 -4.82 -1.47 0.73
C GLU A 225 -4.69 -2.91 1.27
N ASN A 226 -5.12 -3.14 2.52
CA ASN A 226 -4.89 -4.43 3.20
C ASN A 226 -6.15 -5.26 3.38
N VAL A 227 -7.34 -4.73 3.05
CA VAL A 227 -8.61 -5.45 3.18
C VAL A 227 -9.46 -5.32 1.92
N LEU A 228 -9.88 -4.11 1.55
CA LEU A 228 -10.82 -3.90 0.45
C LEU A 228 -10.26 -4.37 -0.89
N GLU A 229 -9.14 -3.80 -1.32
CA GLU A 229 -8.53 -4.10 -2.62
C GLU A 229 -8.12 -5.58 -2.73
N PRO A 230 -7.45 -6.21 -1.74
CA PRO A 230 -7.17 -7.65 -1.80
C PRO A 230 -8.42 -8.52 -1.90
N LEU A 231 -9.51 -8.19 -1.18
CA LEU A 231 -10.75 -8.96 -1.24
C LEU A 231 -11.42 -8.83 -2.61
N LEU A 232 -11.42 -7.63 -3.21
CA LEU A 232 -11.96 -7.41 -4.54
C LEU A 232 -11.16 -8.17 -5.59
N ALA A 233 -9.84 -8.03 -5.60
CA ALA A 233 -8.94 -8.72 -6.54
C ALA A 233 -9.06 -10.25 -6.45
N ALA A 234 -9.37 -10.79 -5.28
CA ALA A 234 -9.62 -12.22 -5.06
C ALA A 234 -11.08 -12.67 -5.34
N GLY A 235 -11.91 -11.79 -5.92
CA GLY A 235 -13.32 -12.07 -6.20
C GLY A 235 -14.21 -12.25 -4.97
N ARG A 236 -13.76 -11.84 -3.77
CA ARG A 236 -14.52 -11.93 -2.51
C ARG A 236 -15.44 -10.72 -2.33
N VAL A 237 -16.20 -10.38 -3.37
CA VAL A 237 -17.02 -9.16 -3.46
C VAL A 237 -17.92 -8.96 -2.25
N GLN A 238 -18.64 -9.99 -1.80
CA GLN A 238 -19.53 -9.87 -0.65
C GLN A 238 -18.79 -9.48 0.65
N MET A 239 -17.59 -10.02 0.88
CA MET A 239 -16.77 -9.66 2.05
C MET A 239 -16.19 -8.26 1.89
N ALA A 240 -15.78 -7.88 0.68
CA ALA A 240 -15.29 -6.53 0.37
C ALA A 240 -16.37 -5.47 0.67
N LEU A 241 -17.61 -5.69 0.22
CA LEU A 241 -18.72 -4.77 0.45
C LEU A 241 -19.07 -4.61 1.94
N GLN A 242 -18.85 -5.64 2.77
CA GLN A 242 -19.03 -5.55 4.22
C GLN A 242 -18.04 -4.59 4.91
N THR A 243 -16.96 -4.20 4.23
CA THR A 243 -16.00 -3.23 4.76
C THR A 243 -16.44 -1.78 4.59
N LEU A 244 -17.35 -1.51 3.64
CA LEU A 244 -17.77 -0.16 3.25
C LEU A 244 -18.34 0.67 4.41
N PRO A 245 -19.17 0.14 5.34
CA PRO A 245 -19.67 0.94 6.47
C PRO A 245 -18.56 1.45 7.39
N VAL A 246 -17.49 0.67 7.58
CA VAL A 246 -16.35 1.07 8.42
C VAL A 246 -15.49 2.08 7.68
N LEU A 247 -15.24 1.88 6.37
CA LEU A 247 -14.58 2.86 5.52
C LEU A 247 -15.35 4.20 5.49
N GLN A 248 -16.67 4.13 5.40
CA GLN A 248 -17.55 5.31 5.44
C GLN A 248 -17.33 6.12 6.72
N GLN A 249 -17.25 5.45 7.87
CA GLN A 249 -16.96 6.09 9.16
C GLN A 249 -15.53 6.64 9.21
N ALA A 250 -14.56 5.90 8.68
CA ALA A 250 -13.14 6.26 8.70
C ALA A 250 -12.82 7.52 7.86
N VAL A 251 -13.55 7.76 6.76
CA VAL A 251 -13.35 8.96 5.93
C VAL A 251 -13.99 10.21 6.51
N GLN A 252 -15.01 10.10 7.38
CA GLN A 252 -15.76 11.25 7.91
C GLN A 252 -14.91 12.32 8.61
N PRO A 253 -13.84 12.02 9.35
CA PRO A 253 -13.01 13.06 9.96
C PRO A 253 -12.27 13.93 8.92
N GLY A 254 -12.12 13.46 7.68
CA GLY A 254 -11.48 14.21 6.60
C GLY A 254 -12.25 15.47 6.20
N SER A 255 -11.56 16.43 5.59
CA SER A 255 -12.18 17.61 4.99
C SER A 255 -11.33 18.17 3.85
N GLY A 256 -11.95 19.00 3.02
CA GLY A 256 -11.27 19.69 1.92
C GLY A 256 -10.88 18.77 0.76
N GLU A 257 -9.92 19.21 -0.03
CA GLU A 257 -9.36 18.46 -1.17
C GLU A 257 -8.89 17.06 -0.78
N LYS A 258 -8.23 16.91 0.38
CA LYS A 258 -7.81 15.60 0.90
C LYS A 258 -8.97 14.62 1.10
N HIS A 259 -10.16 15.11 1.41
CA HIS A 259 -11.35 14.26 1.50
C HIS A 259 -11.77 13.78 0.12
N ALA A 260 -11.84 14.70 -0.86
CA ALA A 260 -12.14 14.36 -2.25
C ALA A 260 -11.13 13.37 -2.83
N ASP A 261 -9.83 13.56 -2.59
CA ASP A 261 -8.77 12.65 -3.05
C ASP A 261 -8.94 11.24 -2.50
N ARG A 262 -9.22 11.10 -1.19
CA ARG A 262 -9.43 9.80 -0.55
C ARG A 262 -10.66 9.09 -1.09
N LEU A 263 -11.76 9.82 -1.25
CA LEU A 263 -12.97 9.28 -1.84
C LEU A 263 -12.73 8.87 -3.30
N THR A 264 -11.98 9.67 -4.06
CA THR A 264 -11.60 9.36 -5.45
C THR A 264 -10.79 8.07 -5.51
N ASN A 265 -9.80 7.91 -4.62
CA ASN A 265 -9.01 6.69 -4.56
C ASN A 265 -9.87 5.46 -4.23
N LEU A 266 -10.75 5.56 -3.23
CA LEU A 266 -11.69 4.47 -2.90
C LEU A 266 -12.66 4.16 -4.04
N ALA A 267 -13.21 5.20 -4.69
CA ALA A 267 -14.10 5.05 -5.84
C ALA A 267 -13.38 4.34 -6.98
N ASN A 268 -12.14 4.72 -7.30
CA ASN A 268 -11.34 4.08 -8.35
C ASN A 268 -11.05 2.61 -8.04
N VAL A 269 -10.74 2.25 -6.79
CA VAL A 269 -10.57 0.85 -6.37
C VAL A 269 -11.85 0.05 -6.62
N LEU A 270 -13.01 0.58 -6.22
CA LEU A 270 -14.30 -0.09 -6.41
C LEU A 270 -14.67 -0.22 -7.89
N VAL A 271 -14.42 0.83 -8.69
CA VAL A 271 -14.73 0.84 -10.13
C VAL A 271 -13.80 -0.09 -10.92
N ALA A 272 -12.52 -0.15 -10.58
CA ALA A 272 -11.55 -1.01 -11.26
C ALA A 272 -11.99 -2.49 -11.23
N GLU A 273 -12.50 -2.93 -10.08
CA GLU A 273 -12.86 -4.33 -9.85
C GLU A 273 -14.33 -4.63 -10.16
N LEU A 274 -15.26 -3.72 -9.86
CA LEU A 274 -16.71 -3.95 -10.01
C LEU A 274 -17.32 -3.30 -11.26
N GLY A 275 -16.63 -2.35 -11.90
CA GLY A 275 -17.13 -1.60 -13.05
C GLY A 275 -17.68 -2.46 -14.21
N PRO A 276 -17.03 -3.57 -14.59
CA PRO A 276 -17.55 -4.47 -15.62
C PRO A 276 -18.92 -5.08 -15.27
N GLU A 277 -19.12 -5.44 -14.00
CA GLU A 277 -20.40 -5.99 -13.52
C GLU A 277 -21.50 -4.92 -13.48
N LEU A 278 -21.15 -3.69 -13.08
CA LEU A 278 -22.09 -2.57 -12.99
C LEU A 278 -22.59 -2.09 -14.36
N SER A 279 -21.74 -2.19 -15.39
CA SER A 279 -22.04 -1.69 -16.74
C SER A 279 -22.90 -2.63 -17.58
N THR A 280 -22.93 -3.93 -17.25
CA THR A 280 -23.56 -4.94 -18.11
C THR A 280 -25.08 -4.99 -18.00
N GLY A 281 -25.68 -4.42 -16.95
CA GLY A 281 -27.14 -4.20 -16.86
C GLY A 281 -28.01 -5.45 -17.07
N VAL A 282 -27.44 -6.66 -17.02
CA VAL A 282 -28.19 -7.90 -17.24
C VAL A 282 -28.92 -8.21 -15.94
N PRO A 283 -30.26 -8.20 -15.92
CA PRO A 283 -31.00 -8.70 -14.78
C PRO A 283 -30.67 -10.19 -14.67
N GLN A 284 -29.86 -10.58 -13.68
CA GLN A 284 -29.66 -11.99 -13.40
C GLN A 284 -31.00 -12.57 -12.98
N ALA A 285 -31.57 -13.41 -13.85
CA ALA A 285 -32.79 -14.15 -13.60
C ALA A 285 -32.58 -15.03 -12.36
N ASN A 286 -33.08 -14.56 -11.21
CA ASN A 286 -33.36 -15.27 -9.94
C ASN A 286 -33.28 -14.35 -8.70
N GLY A 287 -33.54 -13.03 -8.81
CA GLY A 287 -33.74 -12.16 -7.63
C GLY A 287 -32.52 -11.98 -6.71
N GLN A 288 -31.35 -12.46 -7.12
CA GLN A 288 -30.06 -12.26 -6.46
C GLN A 288 -29.19 -11.18 -7.14
N GLY A 289 -29.61 -10.70 -8.31
CA GLY A 289 -28.90 -9.69 -9.09
C GLY A 289 -29.27 -8.26 -8.70
N ASP A 290 -28.52 -7.70 -7.75
CA ASP A 290 -28.08 -6.28 -7.68
C ASP A 290 -27.38 -5.93 -6.35
N ALA A 291 -27.05 -6.91 -5.51
CA ALA A 291 -26.46 -6.65 -4.19
C ALA A 291 -25.19 -5.76 -4.21
N PRO A 292 -24.26 -5.89 -5.18
CA PRO A 292 -23.13 -4.97 -5.30
C PRO A 292 -23.55 -3.54 -5.64
N ARG A 293 -24.41 -3.36 -6.65
CA ARG A 293 -24.94 -2.04 -7.03
C ARG A 293 -25.63 -1.37 -5.84
N ALA A 294 -26.56 -2.06 -5.18
CA ALA A 294 -27.27 -1.52 -4.02
C ALA A 294 -26.35 -1.15 -2.85
N ALA A 295 -25.29 -1.93 -2.60
CA ALA A 295 -24.30 -1.61 -1.57
C ALA A 295 -23.50 -0.35 -1.91
N LEU A 296 -23.12 -0.17 -3.18
CA LEU A 296 -22.38 0.99 -3.66
C LEU A 296 -23.25 2.26 -3.69
N GLU A 297 -24.50 2.17 -4.13
CA GLU A 297 -25.48 3.26 -4.07
C GLU A 297 -25.70 3.72 -2.61
N SER A 298 -25.87 2.76 -1.70
CA SER A 298 -25.99 3.02 -0.27
C SER A 298 -24.75 3.72 0.27
N PHE A 299 -23.55 3.26 -0.11
CA PHE A 299 -22.29 3.87 0.29
C PHE A 299 -22.16 5.32 -0.19
N VAL A 300 -22.41 5.59 -1.48
CA VAL A 300 -22.38 6.96 -2.05
C VAL A 300 -23.39 7.86 -1.33
N THR A 301 -24.62 7.39 -1.19
CA THR A 301 -25.71 8.17 -0.55
C THR A 301 -25.37 8.47 0.91
N ALA A 302 -24.79 7.52 1.64
CA ALA A 302 -24.44 7.69 3.03
C ALA A 302 -23.26 8.66 3.24
N ILE A 303 -22.28 8.69 2.31
CA ILE A 303 -21.21 9.69 2.30
C ILE A 303 -21.79 11.09 2.06
N TRP A 304 -22.62 11.27 1.03
CA TRP A 304 -23.22 12.56 0.72
C TRP A 304 -24.15 13.07 1.82
N ALA A 305 -24.93 12.17 2.43
CA ALA A 305 -25.78 12.52 3.57
C ALA A 305 -24.95 13.03 4.75
N ALA A 306 -23.81 12.40 5.04
CA ALA A 306 -22.93 12.82 6.11
C ALA A 306 -22.22 14.15 5.77
N ASP A 307 -21.67 14.30 4.57
CA ASP A 307 -20.99 15.52 4.13
C ASP A 307 -21.94 16.73 4.06
N ARG A 308 -23.21 16.52 3.72
CA ARG A 308 -24.26 17.54 3.76
C ARG A 308 -24.41 18.19 5.14
N THR A 309 -24.27 17.41 6.22
CA THR A 309 -24.37 17.95 7.59
C THR A 309 -23.19 18.82 7.99
N ARG A 310 -22.10 18.79 7.21
CA ARG A 310 -20.83 19.47 7.50
C ARG A 310 -20.60 20.73 6.66
N GLY A 311 -21.55 21.09 5.80
CA GLY A 311 -21.57 22.33 5.04
C GLY A 311 -21.45 22.14 3.52
N LEU A 312 -21.67 23.23 2.79
CA LEU A 312 -21.73 23.23 1.33
C LEU A 312 -20.42 22.72 0.70
N TRP A 313 -19.28 23.28 1.11
CA TRP A 313 -17.99 22.89 0.55
C TRP A 313 -17.63 21.43 0.82
N GLN A 314 -17.94 20.92 2.02
CA GLN A 314 -17.74 19.51 2.32
C GLN A 314 -18.61 18.61 1.44
N THR A 315 -19.84 19.03 1.15
CA THR A 315 -20.73 18.34 0.20
C THR A 315 -20.14 18.32 -1.20
N VAL A 316 -19.58 19.44 -1.68
CA VAL A 316 -18.93 19.52 -2.99
C VAL A 316 -17.77 18.53 -3.08
N TYR A 317 -16.87 18.49 -2.08
CA TYR A 317 -15.77 17.53 -2.05
C TYR A 317 -16.26 16.07 -1.98
N GLY A 318 -17.36 15.80 -1.25
CA GLY A 318 -17.99 14.49 -1.20
C GLY A 318 -18.57 14.05 -2.55
N ILE A 319 -19.17 14.96 -3.31
CA ILE A 319 -19.68 14.71 -4.66
C ILE A 319 -18.51 14.49 -5.63
N GLU A 320 -17.54 15.41 -5.65
CA GLU A 320 -16.35 15.36 -6.50
C GLU A 320 -15.62 14.02 -6.34
N GLY A 321 -15.34 13.63 -5.10
CA GLY A 321 -14.61 12.41 -4.81
C GLY A 321 -15.34 11.11 -5.22
N MET A 322 -16.66 11.16 -5.39
CA MET A 322 -17.47 9.99 -5.78
C MET A 322 -17.82 9.95 -7.27
N LEU A 323 -17.43 10.96 -8.06
CA LEU A 323 -17.76 11.00 -9.49
C LEU A 323 -17.35 9.74 -10.26
N PRO A 324 -16.17 9.11 -10.03
CA PRO A 324 -15.83 7.87 -10.74
C PRO A 324 -16.85 6.75 -10.48
N LEU A 325 -17.30 6.60 -9.23
CA LEU A 325 -18.25 5.57 -8.84
C LEU A 325 -19.66 5.88 -9.37
N VAL A 326 -20.09 7.14 -9.32
CA VAL A 326 -21.37 7.57 -9.92
C VAL A 326 -21.39 7.31 -11.42
N ALA A 327 -20.30 7.60 -12.11
CA ALA A 327 -20.17 7.33 -13.55
C ALA A 327 -20.30 5.84 -13.86
N ALA A 328 -19.73 4.97 -13.02
CA ALA A 328 -19.84 3.52 -13.18
C ALA A 328 -21.24 2.99 -12.86
N LEU A 329 -21.95 3.58 -11.89
CA LEU A 329 -23.29 3.16 -11.47
C LEU A 329 -24.37 3.62 -12.46
N GLU A 330 -24.32 4.88 -12.88
CA GLU A 330 -25.41 5.57 -13.58
C GLU A 330 -25.05 5.98 -15.02
N GLY A 331 -23.79 5.82 -15.42
CA GLY A 331 -23.29 6.22 -16.73
C GLY A 331 -22.90 7.71 -16.84
N PRO A 332 -22.32 8.11 -17.99
CA PRO A 332 -21.82 9.48 -18.19
C PRO A 332 -22.92 10.54 -18.20
N ASP A 333 -24.14 10.19 -18.61
CA ASP A 333 -25.27 11.12 -18.66
C ASP A 333 -25.67 11.63 -17.27
N ALA A 334 -25.48 10.81 -16.22
CA ALA A 334 -25.73 11.21 -14.85
C ALA A 334 -24.75 12.31 -14.39
N LEU A 335 -23.49 12.28 -14.84
CA LEU A 335 -22.53 13.34 -14.58
C LEU A 335 -22.94 14.66 -15.24
N VAL A 336 -23.46 14.58 -16.48
CA VAL A 336 -23.98 15.75 -17.19
C VAL A 336 -25.20 16.31 -16.48
N ALA A 337 -26.11 15.45 -16.00
CA ALA A 337 -27.27 15.87 -15.23
C ALA A 337 -26.87 16.56 -13.92
N LEU A 338 -25.89 16.02 -13.20
CA LEU A 338 -25.34 16.60 -11.99
C LEU A 338 -24.71 17.98 -12.27
N ALA A 339 -23.86 18.08 -13.30
CA ALA A 339 -23.23 19.34 -13.69
C ALA A 339 -24.26 20.41 -14.06
N ARG A 340 -25.32 20.05 -14.80
CA ARG A 340 -26.43 20.97 -15.11
C ARG A 340 -27.18 21.40 -13.86
N GLY A 341 -27.45 20.47 -12.95
CA GLY A 341 -28.10 20.77 -11.66
C GLY A 341 -27.28 21.75 -10.82
N VAL A 342 -25.97 21.54 -10.71
CA VAL A 342 -25.05 22.45 -10.02
C VAL A 342 -25.02 23.82 -10.71
N ALA A 343 -24.93 23.88 -12.04
CA ALA A 343 -24.94 25.16 -12.77
C ALA A 343 -26.23 25.95 -12.56
N GLN A 344 -27.39 25.29 -12.50
CA GLN A 344 -28.68 25.93 -12.22
C GLN A 344 -28.78 26.40 -10.76
N ALA A 345 -28.32 25.59 -9.81
CA ALA A 345 -28.38 25.88 -8.39
C ALA A 345 -27.31 26.89 -7.93
N GLY A 346 -26.17 26.98 -8.62
CA GLY A 346 -25.03 27.83 -8.25
C GLY A 346 -25.37 29.31 -8.21
N SER A 347 -26.39 29.76 -8.95
CA SER A 347 -26.94 31.12 -8.85
C SER A 347 -27.50 31.46 -7.46
N ARG A 348 -27.79 30.45 -6.63
CA ARG A 348 -28.29 30.58 -5.24
C ARG A 348 -27.21 30.43 -4.18
N TRP A 349 -25.96 30.20 -4.58
CA TRP A 349 -24.83 29.99 -3.65
C TRP A 349 -23.97 31.24 -3.46
N SER A 350 -24.28 32.30 -4.22
CA SER A 350 -23.64 33.61 -4.16
C SER A 350 -24.31 34.62 -3.21
N ASP A 351 -25.40 34.21 -2.53
CA ASP A 351 -26.12 34.98 -1.51
C ASP A 351 -25.89 34.38 -0.11
#